data_AF-A0A9J6G0V5-F1
#
_entry.id   AF-A0A9J6G0V5-F1
#
_cell.length_a   1.000
_cell.length_b   1.000
_cell.length_c   1.000
_cell.angle_alpha   90.00
_cell.angle_beta   90.00
_cell.angle_gamma   90.00
#
_symmetry.space_group_name_H-M   'P 1'
#
loop_
_entity.id
_entity.type
_entity.pdbx_description
1 polymer ?
#
loop_
_entity_poly.entity_id
_entity_poly.type
_entity_poly.pdbx_seq_one_letter_code
_entity_poly.pdbx_strand_id
1 'polypeptide(L)'
;MQGVSEEFNEIYLDVVVDHLVKALRSAAAAKSLKMKLTKKQTPCLTFEIELPSLVSAPRTVVHDVPVSVIARRMWANFAQPEVEAGDMKKTAQEQPDR
;
A
#
# COMPACT_ATOMS: atom_id res chain seq x y z
N MET A 1 -1.20 22.49 1.57
CA MET A 1 -0.44 21.88 0.46
C MET A 1 -1.43 21.71 -0.68
N GLN A 2 -1.40 22.64 -1.64
CA GLN A 2 -2.34 22.64 -2.77
C GLN A 2 -1.79 21.68 -3.82
N GLY A 3 -2.60 20.72 -4.28
CA GLY A 3 -2.23 19.86 -5.39
C GLY A 3 -1.86 20.70 -6.62
N VAL A 4 -0.95 20.18 -7.46
CA VAL A 4 -0.43 20.92 -8.63
C VAL A 4 -1.57 21.35 -9.58
N SER A 5 -2.65 20.56 -9.64
CA SER A 5 -3.95 20.91 -10.22
C SER A 5 -4.98 19.86 -9.78
N GLU A 6 -6.28 20.19 -9.79
CA GLU A 6 -7.36 19.22 -9.49
C GLU A 6 -7.37 18.04 -10.49
N GLU A 7 -6.86 18.28 -11.70
CA GLU A 7 -6.76 17.30 -12.79
C GLU A 7 -5.70 16.20 -12.56
N PHE A 8 -4.65 16.48 -11.77
CA PHE A 8 -3.55 15.53 -11.54
C PHE A 8 -3.38 15.26 -10.04
N ASN A 9 -4.43 14.70 -9.42
CA ASN A 9 -4.46 14.36 -7.98
C ASN A 9 -3.97 12.92 -7.67
N GLU A 10 -3.21 12.31 -8.57
CA GLU A 10 -2.65 10.98 -8.38
C GLU A 10 -1.15 11.06 -8.02
N ILE A 11 -0.64 10.01 -7.37
CA ILE A 11 0.79 9.89 -7.08
C ILE A 11 1.20 8.44 -7.35
N TYR A 12 2.08 8.25 -8.33
CA TYR A 12 2.64 6.95 -8.66
C TYR A 12 3.98 6.79 -7.93
N LEU A 13 4.09 5.70 -7.17
CA LEU A 13 5.25 5.36 -6.36
C LEU A 13 5.76 3.99 -6.79
N ASP A 14 7.07 3.90 -6.96
CA ASP A 14 7.76 2.62 -7.10
C ASP A 14 8.31 2.20 -5.73
N VAL A 15 7.99 0.97 -5.34
CA VAL A 15 8.27 0.40 -4.02
C VAL A 15 8.70 -1.05 -4.16
N VAL A 16 9.79 -1.42 -3.50
CA VAL A 16 10.21 -2.81 -3.38
C VAL A 16 9.25 -3.55 -2.44
N VAL A 17 8.49 -4.50 -2.99
CA VAL A 17 7.44 -5.26 -2.28
C VAL A 17 7.98 -5.92 -1.01
N ASP A 18 9.19 -6.47 -1.04
CA ASP A 18 9.82 -7.10 0.12
C ASP A 18 9.96 -6.17 1.32
N HIS A 19 10.28 -4.89 1.09
CA HIS A 19 10.38 -3.90 2.16
C HIS A 19 9.01 -3.58 2.75
N LEU A 20 7.99 -3.51 1.89
CA LEU A 20 6.61 -3.28 2.30
C LEU A 20 6.08 -4.45 3.13
N VAL A 21 6.26 -5.68 2.68
CA VAL A 21 5.83 -6.88 3.40
C VAL A 21 6.52 -7.00 4.76
N LYS A 22 7.83 -6.68 4.83
CA LYS A 22 8.56 -6.66 6.11
C LYS A 22 8.04 -5.58 7.06
N ALA A 23 7.74 -4.38 6.56
CA ALA A 23 7.19 -3.29 7.35
C ALA A 23 5.78 -3.59 7.86
N LEU A 24 4.94 -4.24 7.04
CA LEU A 24 3.55 -4.58 7.39
C LEU A 24 3.40 -5.86 8.23
N ARG A 25 4.47 -6.64 8.43
CA ARG A 25 4.42 -7.86 9.25
C ARG A 25 3.92 -7.58 10.67
N SER A 26 4.35 -6.46 11.26
CA SER A 26 3.90 -6.01 12.58
C SER A 26 2.49 -5.41 12.57
N ALA A 27 1.98 -4.99 11.40
CA ALA A 27 0.63 -4.43 11.27
C ALA A 27 -0.47 -5.49 11.47
N ALA A 28 -0.18 -6.77 11.23
CA ALA A 28 -1.16 -7.86 11.39
C ALA A 28 -1.71 -7.99 12.83
N ALA A 29 -0.92 -7.60 13.83
CA ALA A 29 -1.31 -7.61 15.23
C ALA A 29 -1.64 -6.20 15.76
N ALA A 30 -1.77 -5.20 14.88
CA ALA A 30 -1.95 -3.82 15.27
C ALA A 30 -3.40 -3.45 15.51
N LYS A 31 -3.60 -2.47 16.40
CA LYS A 31 -4.88 -1.81 16.63
C LYS A 31 -5.14 -0.74 15.57
N SER A 32 -4.10 0.00 15.18
CA SER A 32 -4.19 1.04 14.18
C SER A 32 -2.92 1.12 13.32
N LEU A 33 -3.09 1.53 12.07
CA LEU A 33 -2.02 1.76 11.10
C LEU A 33 -2.20 3.15 10.49
N LYS A 34 -1.16 3.98 10.53
CA LYS A 34 -1.12 5.27 9.84
C LYS A 34 0.02 5.26 8.83
N MET A 35 -0.29 5.67 7.62
CA MET A 35 0.67 5.75 6.52
C MET A 35 0.91 7.22 6.18
N LYS A 36 2.17 7.60 5.98
CA LYS A 36 2.57 8.96 5.64
C LYS A 36 3.67 8.93 4.59
N LEU A 37 3.61 9.81 3.62
CA LEU A 37 4.74 10.08 2.73
C LEU A 37 5.66 11.09 3.42
N THR A 38 6.89 10.72 3.71
CA THR A 38 7.88 11.57 4.36
C THR A 38 9.09 11.76 3.46
N LYS A 39 9.75 12.92 3.58
CA LYS A 39 11.02 13.20 2.89
C LYS A 39 12.10 13.34 3.94
N LYS A 40 12.85 12.26 4.18
CA LYS A 40 14.06 12.26 5.01
C LYS A 40 15.26 12.52 4.11
N GLN A 41 16.24 11.64 4.08
CA GLN A 41 17.30 11.67 3.06
C GLN A 41 16.81 11.20 1.69
N THR A 42 15.90 10.22 1.70
CA THR A 42 15.18 9.72 0.54
C THR A 42 13.67 9.88 0.76
N PRO A 43 12.85 9.88 -0.31
CA PRO A 43 11.41 9.74 -0.13
C PRO A 43 11.12 8.39 0.52
N CYS A 44 10.34 8.39 1.60
CA CYS A 44 9.97 7.20 2.32
C CYS A 44 8.46 7.16 2.57
N LEU A 45 7.89 5.98 2.46
CA LEU A 45 6.56 5.66 2.95
C LEU A 45 6.70 5.18 4.39
N THR A 46 6.32 6.03 5.33
CA THR A 46 6.41 5.78 6.76
C THR A 46 5.11 5.14 7.26
N PHE A 47 5.24 4.01 7.95
CA PHE A 47 4.16 3.29 8.61
C PHE A 47 4.29 3.45 10.12
N GLU A 48 3.33 4.12 10.74
CA GLU A 48 3.16 4.21 12.20
C GLU A 48 2.13 3.17 12.63
N ILE A 49 2.57 2.17 13.38
CA ILE A 49 1.79 1.00 13.77
C ILE A 49 1.58 1.04 15.27
N GLU A 50 0.33 1.16 15.71
CA GLU A 50 -0.03 1.11 17.12
C GLU A 50 -0.41 -0.34 17.50
N LEU A 51 0.44 -0.97 18.31
CA LEU A 51 0.24 -2.33 18.80
C LEU A 51 -0.51 -2.31 20.14
N PRO A 52 -1.52 -3.17 20.31
CA PRO A 52 -2.18 -3.37 21.59
C PRO A 52 -1.20 -3.98 22.60
N SER A 53 -1.34 -3.58 23.87
CA SER A 53 -0.56 -4.11 24.99
C SER A 53 -1.54 -4.50 26.10
N LEU A 54 -1.37 -5.71 26.65
CA LEU A 54 -2.25 -6.27 27.69
C LEU A 54 -1.92 -5.76 29.09
N VAL A 55 -0.70 -5.26 29.31
CA VAL A 55 -0.15 -4.99 30.66
C VAL A 55 0.38 -3.56 30.79
N SER A 56 0.50 -2.81 29.68
CA SER A 56 1.10 -1.48 29.66
C SER A 56 0.46 -0.57 28.61
N ALA A 57 0.96 0.65 28.46
CA ALA A 57 0.57 1.58 27.42
C ALA A 57 0.77 0.98 26.01
N PRO A 58 -0.03 1.40 25.02
CA PRO A 58 0.11 0.95 23.63
C PRO A 58 1.51 1.28 23.10
N ARG A 59 2.07 0.36 22.30
CA ARG A 59 3.41 0.52 21.72
C ARG A 59 3.28 0.99 20.28
N THR A 60 4.06 2.01 19.92
CA THR A 60 4.11 2.49 18.54
C THR A 60 5.39 2.02 17.86
N VAL A 61 5.26 1.33 16.73
CA VAL A 61 6.37 0.91 15.86
C VAL A 61 6.34 1.76 14.60
N VAL A 62 7.50 2.28 14.21
CA VAL A 62 7.63 3.11 13.00
C VAL A 62 8.54 2.41 12.01
N HIS A 63 8.05 2.17 10.80
CA HIS A 63 8.83 1.62 9.69
C HIS A 63 8.92 2.64 8.56
N ASP A 64 10.13 2.95 8.10
CA ASP A 64 10.35 3.78 6.92
C ASP A 64 10.72 2.89 5.74
N VAL A 65 9.85 2.85 4.71
CA VAL A 65 10.11 2.11 3.48
C VAL A 65 10.58 3.10 2.42
N PRO A 66 11.79 2.96 1.84
CA PRO A 66 12.24 3.85 0.77
C PRO A 66 11.37 3.66 -0.48
N VAL A 67 10.97 4.77 -1.10
CA VAL A 67 10.13 4.78 -2.31
C VAL A 67 10.69 5.75 -3.34
N SER A 68 10.45 5.46 -4.62
CA SER A 68 10.81 6.34 -5.74
C SER A 68 9.56 6.97 -6.33
N VAL A 69 9.55 8.30 -6.50
CA VAL A 69 8.41 9.01 -7.10
C VAL A 69 8.52 8.92 -8.62
N ILE A 70 7.49 8.38 -9.26
CA ILE A 70 7.44 8.24 -10.72
C ILE A 70 7.06 9.59 -11.33
N ALA A 71 7.87 10.07 -12.28
CA ALA A 71 7.61 11.31 -12.99
C ALA A 71 6.33 11.20 -13.86
N ARG A 72 5.51 12.27 -13.86
CA ARG A 72 4.22 12.35 -14.57
C ARG A 72 4.25 11.91 -16.04
N ARG A 73 5.34 12.21 -16.75
CA ARG A 73 5.55 11.80 -18.15
C ARG A 73 5.48 10.29 -18.37
N MET A 74 5.65 9.48 -17.32
CA MET A 74 5.64 8.01 -17.39
C MET A 74 4.32 7.40 -16.90
N TRP A 75 3.38 8.19 -16.38
CA TRP A 75 2.14 7.66 -15.76
C TRP A 75 1.26 6.90 -16.75
N ALA A 76 1.29 7.28 -18.04
CA ALA A 76 0.57 6.56 -19.10
C ALA A 76 0.94 5.06 -19.19
N ASN A 77 2.16 4.69 -18.76
CA ASN A 77 2.63 3.30 -18.78
C ASN A 77 2.14 2.47 -17.58
N PHE A 78 1.60 3.13 -16.55
CA PHE A 78 1.12 2.50 -15.31
C PHE A 78 -0.39 2.65 -15.15
N ALA A 79 -1.09 3.14 -16.18
CA ALA A 79 -2.53 3.16 -16.20
C ALA A 79 -3.06 1.73 -16.04
N GLN A 80 -4.08 1.57 -15.20
CA GLN A 80 -4.70 0.27 -14.98
C GLN A 80 -5.21 -0.27 -16.33
N PRO A 81 -4.87 -1.52 -16.70
CA PRO A 81 -5.45 -2.11 -17.91
C PRO A 81 -6.96 -2.23 -17.72
N GLU A 82 -7.73 -1.73 -18.70
CA GLU A 82 -9.17 -1.95 -18.75
C GLU A 82 -9.42 -3.44 -18.94
N VAL A 83 -9.84 -4.11 -17.87
CA VAL A 83 -10.24 -5.51 -17.94
C VAL A 83 -11.64 -5.52 -18.54
N GLU A 84 -11.76 -5.89 -19.82
CA GLU A 84 -13.08 -6.09 -20.40
C GLU A 84 -13.84 -7.13 -19.58
N ALA A 85 -15.07 -6.79 -19.18
CA ALA A 85 -15.94 -7.58 -18.30
C ALA A 85 -16.52 -8.81 -19.02
N GLY A 86 -15.67 -9.59 -19.69
CA GLY A 86 -16.04 -10.70 -20.58
C GLY A 86 -15.83 -12.10 -20.01
N ASP A 87 -15.03 -12.30 -18.96
CA ASP A 87 -14.81 -13.63 -18.39
C ASP A 87 -15.45 -13.77 -17.00
N MET A 88 -16.77 -14.01 -17.03
CA MET A 88 -17.46 -14.72 -15.98
C MET A 88 -16.80 -16.10 -15.85
N LYS A 89 -15.75 -16.20 -15.03
CA LYS A 89 -15.21 -17.51 -14.62
C LYS A 89 -16.33 -18.25 -13.91
N LYS A 90 -17.03 -19.12 -14.66
CA LYS A 90 -17.94 -20.12 -14.10
C LYS A 90 -17.13 -20.91 -13.09
N THR A 91 -17.34 -20.62 -11.81
CA THR A 91 -16.98 -21.54 -10.75
C THR A 91 -17.87 -22.76 -10.96
N ALA A 92 -17.38 -23.74 -11.72
CA ALA A 92 -18.00 -25.05 -11.77
C ALA A 92 -18.00 -25.59 -10.34
N GLN A 93 -19.17 -25.62 -9.71
CA GLN A 93 -19.45 -26.54 -8.63
C GLN A 93 -19.22 -27.94 -9.18
N GLU A 94 -18.07 -28.53 -8.88
CA GLU A 94 -17.91 -29.97 -8.98
C GLU A 94 -18.30 -30.54 -7.62
N GLN A 95 -19.58 -30.90 -7.50
CA GLN A 95 -20.03 -31.90 -6.52
C GLN A 95 -19.36 -33.22 -6.87
N PRO A 96 -18.66 -33.90 -5.94
CA PRO A 96 -18.46 -35.33 -6.08
C PRO A 96 -19.67 -36.04 -5.46
N ASP A 97 -20.44 -36.64 -6.34
CA ASP A 97 -21.46 -37.65 -6.04
C ASP A 97 -20.73 -38.96 -5.68
N ARG A 98 -20.71 -39.34 -4.40
CA ARG A 98 -20.67 -40.72 -3.87
C ARG A 98 -20.55 -40.80 -2.35
#